data_AF-A0A2E5HMP3-F1
#
_entry.id   AF-A0A2E5HMP3-F1
#
_cell.length_a   1.000
_cell.length_b   1.000
_cell.length_c   1.000
_cell.angle_alpha   90.00
_cell.angle_beta   90.00
_cell.angle_gamma   90.00
#
_symmetry.space_group_name_H-M   'P 1'
#
loop_
_entity.id
_entity.type
_entity.pdbx_description
1 polymer ?
#
loop_
_entity_poly.entity_id
_entity_poly.type
_entity_poly.pdbx_seq_one_letter_code
_entity_poly.pdbx_strand_id
1 'polypeptide(L)'
;MLRLTPPTAPVGLRSLLVTLLLVLTALSAAPAAAQDMVRQLEEAHQAAQDNYDVLQLADAERGLEEAISKAERFGVDDPVVAKLHIMLGIVRFAVTRDEDAAYAQFVQALNIDRNVAIPSDYQTPSLNTIYERALATLPPVDNGPEVIGPEASVKHTPIETADGGKPIVFSVEVPENIPLYRVVLNYRRYGERQYKSLEMAPSGPTSFSVTLPGAEVRSSQLDYFIEVLNRTGEILVAASSPTSPFNIVIFDGGGEIVDNPPTEDPTDSERQYVFLQAGVGTGGGFATAAPFYHPEIEITPGLAPSPLLAMVEVGFLITPSLHLSGFYRAQILERDDLGGGKLKWWFDNEGDWNLYTGVGGGYGRVRHTVDLGDATCDLPESGCGFVDTTREGPYHGGLAFGAAYNFNSHFAFVTDVYTMFLFPDISAHLDLVLALRTSF
;
A
#
# COMPACT_ATOMS: atom_id res chain seq x y z
N MET A 1 63.27 54.04 -15.81
CA MET A 1 62.54 52.86 -15.32
C MET A 1 61.65 53.30 -14.17
N LEU A 2 60.34 53.36 -14.37
CA LEU A 2 59.32 53.41 -13.31
C LEU A 2 58.00 52.98 -13.96
N ARG A 3 57.52 51.78 -13.61
CA ARG A 3 56.22 51.25 -14.03
C ARG A 3 55.26 51.34 -12.83
N LEU A 4 54.11 51.96 -13.09
CA LEU A 4 52.98 52.07 -12.19
C LEU A 4 52.28 50.71 -12.02
N THR A 5 51.97 50.33 -10.79
CA THR A 5 51.09 49.21 -10.44
C THR A 5 49.73 49.72 -9.94
N PRO A 6 48.61 49.09 -10.35
CA PRO A 6 47.25 49.46 -9.91
C PRO A 6 46.85 48.83 -8.56
N PRO A 7 45.76 49.31 -7.92
CA PRO A 7 45.39 48.97 -6.55
C PRO A 7 44.54 47.68 -6.43
N THR A 8 44.58 47.12 -5.21
CA THR A 8 43.94 45.89 -4.71
C THR A 8 42.42 46.02 -4.50
N ALA A 9 41.66 44.98 -4.85
CA ALA A 9 40.27 44.76 -4.44
C ALA A 9 40.20 43.70 -3.29
N PRO A 10 39.23 43.80 -2.35
CA PRO A 10 39.15 42.89 -1.21
C PRO A 10 38.40 41.58 -1.53
N VAL A 11 38.85 40.52 -0.86
CA VAL A 11 38.44 39.11 -1.00
C VAL A 11 37.03 38.88 -0.46
N GLY A 12 36.14 38.39 -1.32
CA GLY A 12 34.76 38.04 -1.01
C GLY A 12 34.59 36.63 -0.42
N LEU A 13 33.77 36.57 0.63
CA LEU A 13 32.56 35.74 0.69
C LEU A 13 32.69 34.27 0.28
N ARG A 14 33.44 33.47 1.05
CA ARG A 14 33.39 32.01 1.04
C ARG A 14 33.58 31.44 2.45
N SER A 15 32.61 31.63 3.35
CA SER A 15 32.44 30.81 4.57
C SER A 15 31.22 31.30 5.36
N LEU A 16 30.02 30.90 4.96
CA LEU A 16 28.85 30.96 5.86
C LEU A 16 27.72 30.05 5.34
N LEU A 17 27.95 28.74 5.22
CA LEU A 17 26.88 27.78 4.89
C LEU A 17 27.21 26.33 5.29
N VAL A 18 27.97 26.14 6.38
CA VAL A 18 28.30 24.81 6.94
C VAL A 18 27.89 24.68 8.42
N THR A 19 27.21 25.67 9.00
CA THR A 19 26.88 25.69 10.44
C THR A 19 25.37 25.85 10.70
N LEU A 20 24.52 25.25 9.84
CA LEU A 20 23.07 25.14 10.06
C LEU A 20 22.55 23.72 9.72
N LEU A 21 23.39 22.70 9.89
CA LEU A 21 23.03 21.29 9.62
C LEU A 21 23.34 20.35 10.81
N LEU A 22 23.48 20.88 12.03
CA LEU A 22 23.90 20.05 13.17
C LEU A 22 23.25 20.41 14.53
N VAL A 23 22.02 20.94 14.53
CA VAL A 23 21.23 21.18 15.76
C VAL A 23 19.77 20.72 15.64
N LEU A 24 19.43 19.87 14.66
CA LEU A 24 18.08 19.28 14.54
C LEU A 24 18.08 17.75 14.64
N THR A 25 18.93 17.18 15.51
CA THR A 25 19.03 15.72 15.72
C THR A 25 18.85 15.29 17.17
N ALA A 26 18.07 16.05 17.95
CA ALA A 26 17.72 15.63 19.30
C ALA A 26 16.37 16.23 19.73
N LEU A 27 15.25 15.78 19.13
CA LEU A 27 13.93 15.76 19.77
C LEU A 27 12.88 15.01 18.92
N SER A 28 12.99 13.67 18.79
CA SER A 28 11.87 12.77 18.42
C SER A 28 12.27 11.29 18.27
N ALA A 29 13.14 10.75 19.13
CA ALA A 29 13.47 9.32 19.12
C ALA A 29 12.48 8.43 19.91
N ALA A 30 11.29 8.94 20.26
CA ALA A 30 10.35 8.25 21.15
C ALA A 30 9.16 7.51 20.50
N PRO A 31 8.71 7.74 19.24
CA PRO A 31 7.66 6.91 18.65
C PRO A 31 8.21 5.76 17.78
N ALA A 32 9.42 5.89 17.21
CA ALA A 32 9.97 4.89 16.29
C ALA A 32 10.29 3.55 16.98
N ALA A 33 10.77 3.58 18.22
CA ALA A 33 11.11 2.36 18.96
C ALA A 33 9.87 1.62 19.49
N ALA A 34 8.80 2.34 19.83
CA ALA A 34 7.54 1.74 20.27
C ALA A 34 6.79 1.12 19.08
N GLN A 35 6.75 1.81 17.94
CA GLN A 35 6.10 1.31 16.73
C GLN A 35 6.86 0.11 16.13
N ASP A 36 8.19 0.10 16.19
CA ASP A 36 9.00 -1.06 15.81
C ASP A 36 8.78 -2.26 16.74
N MET A 37 8.57 -2.01 18.05
CA MET A 37 8.27 -3.07 19.00
C MET A 37 6.90 -3.71 18.72
N VAL A 38 5.85 -2.91 18.52
CA VAL A 38 4.51 -3.43 18.20
C VAL A 38 4.53 -4.26 16.92
N ARG A 39 5.19 -3.78 15.87
CA ARG A 39 5.38 -4.54 14.62
C ARG A 39 6.06 -5.89 14.86
N GLN A 40 7.11 -5.94 15.68
CA GLN A 40 7.79 -7.20 16.01
C GLN A 40 6.90 -8.16 16.81
N LEU A 41 5.98 -7.66 17.62
CA LEU A 41 4.99 -8.49 18.32
C LEU A 41 3.91 -9.02 17.38
N GLU A 42 3.48 -8.23 16.39
CA GLU A 42 2.56 -8.68 15.34
C GLU A 42 3.19 -9.75 14.45
N GLU A 43 4.46 -9.57 14.06
CA GLU A 43 5.23 -10.58 13.33
C GLU A 43 5.36 -11.88 14.15
N ALA A 44 5.61 -11.78 15.45
CA ALA A 44 5.65 -12.94 16.33
C ALA A 44 4.29 -13.63 16.47
N HIS A 45 3.19 -12.86 16.53
CA HIS A 45 1.85 -13.41 16.52
C HIS A 45 1.59 -14.19 15.22
N GLN A 46 1.86 -13.60 14.06
CA GLN A 46 1.69 -14.26 12.76
C GLN A 46 2.54 -15.54 12.65
N ALA A 47 3.83 -15.46 13.02
CA ALA A 47 4.71 -16.62 13.00
C ALA A 47 4.21 -17.77 13.91
N ALA A 48 3.58 -17.43 15.04
CA ALA A 48 2.95 -18.43 15.90
C ALA A 48 1.71 -19.08 15.26
N GLN A 49 0.91 -18.32 14.50
CA GLN A 49 -0.20 -18.88 13.72
C GLN A 49 0.33 -19.85 12.66
N ASP A 50 1.33 -19.43 11.90
CA ASP A 50 1.93 -20.24 10.85
C ASP A 50 2.49 -21.55 11.43
N ASN A 51 3.22 -21.46 12.55
CA ASN A 51 3.76 -22.62 13.26
C ASN A 51 2.65 -23.52 13.81
N TYR A 52 1.55 -22.96 14.32
CA TYR A 52 0.40 -23.73 14.76
C TYR A 52 -0.24 -24.51 13.61
N ASP A 53 -0.43 -23.85 12.47
CA ASP A 53 -1.07 -24.41 11.28
C ASP A 53 -0.24 -25.56 10.67
N VAL A 54 1.09 -25.49 10.75
CA VAL A 54 1.99 -26.60 10.34
C VAL A 54 2.32 -27.59 11.47
N LEU A 55 1.59 -27.52 12.60
CA LEU A 55 1.73 -28.39 13.78
C LEU A 55 3.10 -28.32 14.49
N GLN A 56 3.85 -27.25 14.28
CA GLN A 56 5.07 -26.92 15.02
C GLN A 56 4.73 -26.22 16.35
N LEU A 57 3.95 -26.90 17.20
CA LEU A 57 3.37 -26.31 18.41
C LEU A 57 4.43 -25.88 19.45
N ALA A 58 5.55 -26.59 19.55
CA ALA A 58 6.64 -26.22 20.45
C ALA A 58 7.35 -24.93 20.03
N ASP A 59 7.44 -24.67 18.72
CA ASP A 59 8.05 -23.45 18.20
C ASP A 59 7.08 -22.27 18.30
N ALA A 60 5.77 -22.51 18.10
CA ALA A 60 4.72 -21.53 18.37
C ALA A 60 4.70 -21.09 19.84
N GLU A 61 4.71 -22.05 20.79
CA GLU A 61 4.70 -21.76 22.23
C GLU A 61 5.91 -20.92 22.64
N ARG A 62 7.11 -21.35 22.25
CA ARG A 62 8.35 -20.64 22.56
C ARG A 62 8.38 -19.24 21.97
N GLY A 63 7.96 -19.06 20.72
CA GLY A 63 7.92 -17.73 20.08
C GLY A 63 6.95 -16.78 20.79
N LEU A 64 5.78 -17.27 21.22
CA LEU A 64 4.81 -16.49 21.97
C LEU A 64 5.32 -16.10 23.35
N GLU A 65 5.96 -17.01 24.08
CA GLU A 65 6.55 -16.72 25.39
C GLU A 65 7.68 -15.68 25.31
N GLU A 66 8.55 -15.79 24.29
CA GLU A 66 9.60 -14.82 24.02
C GLU A 66 9.03 -13.43 23.72
N ALA A 67 7.97 -13.36 22.90
CA ALA A 67 7.30 -12.11 22.54
C ALA A 67 6.60 -11.46 23.74
N ILE A 68 5.84 -12.22 24.52
CA ILE A 68 5.16 -11.73 25.74
C ILE A 68 6.21 -11.24 26.75
N SER A 69 7.26 -12.04 27.00
CA SER A 69 8.35 -11.64 27.90
C SER A 69 9.02 -10.33 27.47
N LYS A 70 9.13 -10.10 26.16
CA LYS A 70 9.66 -8.86 25.60
C LYS A 70 8.69 -7.71 25.83
N ALA A 71 7.40 -7.88 25.55
CA ALA A 71 6.37 -6.88 25.79
C ALA A 71 6.35 -6.44 27.27
N GLU A 72 6.39 -7.39 28.21
CA GLU A 72 6.43 -7.10 29.65
C GLU A 72 7.68 -6.31 30.07
N ARG A 73 8.86 -6.68 29.57
CA ARG A 73 10.12 -6.00 29.90
C ARG A 73 10.15 -4.54 29.45
N PHE A 74 9.49 -4.25 28.33
CA PHE A 74 9.43 -2.91 27.76
C PHE A 74 8.15 -2.15 28.13
N GLY A 75 7.24 -2.75 28.90
CA GLY A 75 6.00 -2.12 29.35
C GLY A 75 5.07 -1.77 28.18
N VAL A 76 4.99 -2.64 27.16
CA VAL A 76 4.12 -2.43 26.00
C VAL A 76 2.67 -2.71 26.41
N ASP A 77 1.83 -1.68 26.33
CA ASP A 77 0.41 -1.72 26.63
C ASP A 77 -0.39 -1.57 25.32
N ASP A 78 -0.43 -2.66 24.53
CA ASP A 78 -1.02 -2.70 23.19
C ASP A 78 -1.92 -3.95 23.02
N PRO A 79 -3.06 -3.86 22.29
CA PRO A 79 -3.95 -5.00 22.03
C PRO A 79 -3.26 -6.23 21.41
N VAL A 80 -2.13 -6.08 20.71
CA VAL A 80 -1.35 -7.22 20.20
C VAL A 80 -0.90 -8.15 21.33
N VAL A 81 -0.62 -7.64 22.53
CA VAL A 81 -0.19 -8.46 23.68
C VAL A 81 -1.34 -9.36 24.15
N ALA A 82 -2.58 -8.87 24.11
CA ALA A 82 -3.76 -9.69 24.41
C ALA A 82 -3.93 -10.82 23.38
N LYS A 83 -3.71 -10.54 22.09
CA LYS A 83 -3.75 -11.56 21.02
C LYS A 83 -2.68 -12.64 21.20
N LEU A 84 -1.47 -12.26 21.61
CA LEU A 84 -0.40 -13.21 21.94
C LEU A 84 -0.82 -14.17 23.08
N HIS A 85 -1.45 -13.66 24.14
CA HIS A 85 -1.99 -14.50 25.22
C HIS A 85 -3.12 -15.43 24.74
N ILE A 86 -4.04 -14.96 23.89
CA ILE A 86 -5.07 -15.83 23.29
C ILE A 86 -4.41 -16.97 22.51
N MET A 87 -3.47 -16.65 21.61
CA MET A 87 -2.80 -17.68 20.81
C MET A 87 -1.99 -18.65 21.69
N LEU A 88 -1.33 -18.18 22.74
CA LEU A 88 -0.59 -19.04 23.67
C LEU A 88 -1.52 -20.01 24.40
N GLY A 89 -2.71 -19.56 24.79
CA GLY A 89 -3.74 -20.43 25.37
C GLY A 89 -4.21 -21.52 24.39
N ILE A 90 -4.40 -21.17 23.13
CA ILE A 90 -4.78 -22.11 22.05
C ILE A 90 -3.69 -23.16 21.84
N VAL A 91 -2.43 -22.72 21.69
CA VAL A 91 -1.27 -23.60 21.48
C VAL A 91 -1.11 -24.57 22.65
N ARG A 92 -1.13 -24.07 23.89
CA ARG A 92 -0.99 -24.93 25.09
C ARG A 92 -2.10 -25.96 25.21
N PHE A 93 -3.34 -25.57 24.91
CA PHE A 93 -4.46 -26.50 24.85
C PHE A 93 -4.26 -27.57 23.76
N ALA A 94 -3.76 -27.19 22.59
CA ALA A 94 -3.50 -28.14 21.50
C ALA A 94 -2.41 -29.15 21.86
N VAL A 95 -1.35 -28.73 22.56
CA VAL A 95 -0.23 -29.60 22.98
C VAL A 95 -0.64 -30.56 24.07
N THR A 96 -1.24 -30.04 25.15
CA THR A 96 -1.37 -30.79 26.42
C THR A 96 -2.81 -31.18 26.75
N ARG A 97 -3.80 -30.59 26.07
CA ARG A 97 -5.22 -30.63 26.46
C ARG A 97 -5.48 -30.09 27.88
N ASP A 98 -4.55 -29.31 28.40
CA ASP A 98 -4.67 -28.66 29.71
C ASP A 98 -5.58 -27.43 29.59
N GLU A 99 -6.79 -27.56 30.12
CA GLU A 99 -7.78 -26.48 30.15
C GLU A 99 -7.38 -25.36 31.10
N ASP A 100 -6.67 -25.66 32.18
CA ASP A 100 -6.27 -24.67 33.19
C ASP A 100 -5.13 -23.79 32.65
N ALA A 101 -4.22 -24.38 31.85
CA ALA A 101 -3.17 -23.63 31.16
C ALA A 101 -3.75 -22.63 30.14
N ALA A 102 -4.76 -23.05 29.37
CA ALA A 102 -5.45 -22.18 28.41
C ALA A 102 -6.27 -21.09 29.11
N TYR A 103 -7.02 -21.48 30.15
CA TYR A 103 -7.78 -20.57 31.00
C TYR A 103 -6.90 -19.46 31.58
N ALA A 104 -5.73 -19.80 32.13
CA ALA A 104 -4.82 -18.83 32.70
C ALA A 104 -4.37 -17.78 31.68
N GLN A 105 -4.13 -18.18 30.43
CA GLN A 105 -3.74 -17.25 29.37
C GLN A 105 -4.92 -16.38 28.90
N PHE A 106 -6.13 -16.93 28.80
CA PHE A 106 -7.31 -16.14 28.45
C PHE A 106 -7.65 -15.09 29.51
N VAL A 107 -7.45 -15.40 30.79
CA VAL A 107 -7.59 -14.39 31.86
C VAL A 107 -6.58 -13.25 31.69
N GLN A 108 -5.32 -13.55 31.33
CA GLN A 108 -4.33 -12.50 31.05
C GLN A 108 -4.73 -11.65 29.84
N ALA A 109 -5.13 -12.30 28.74
CA ALA A 109 -5.59 -11.61 27.54
C ALA A 109 -6.74 -10.63 27.83
N LEU A 110 -7.75 -11.09 28.57
CA LEU A 110 -8.94 -10.31 28.90
C LEU A 110 -8.69 -9.19 29.93
N ASN A 111 -7.63 -9.30 30.74
CA ASN A 111 -7.19 -8.21 31.61
C ASN A 111 -6.49 -7.09 30.83
N ILE A 112 -5.88 -7.42 29.68
CA ILE A 112 -5.20 -6.45 28.80
C ILE A 112 -6.22 -5.81 27.85
N ASP A 113 -7.02 -6.62 27.15
CA ASP A 113 -8.08 -6.17 26.25
C ASP A 113 -9.34 -7.03 26.46
N ARG A 114 -10.39 -6.43 27.00
CA ARG A 114 -11.66 -7.13 27.28
C ARG A 114 -12.44 -7.49 26.01
N ASN A 115 -12.09 -6.93 24.85
CA ASN A 115 -12.72 -7.18 23.55
C ASN A 115 -11.95 -8.20 22.70
N VAL A 116 -10.78 -8.68 23.15
CA VAL A 116 -10.01 -9.71 22.43
C VAL A 116 -10.82 -11.00 22.35
N ALA A 117 -10.86 -11.68 21.20
CA ALA A 117 -11.62 -12.91 21.02
C ALA A 117 -10.75 -14.03 20.42
N ILE A 118 -11.16 -15.28 20.60
CA ILE A 118 -10.55 -16.41 19.89
C ILE A 118 -10.81 -16.25 18.38
N PRO A 119 -9.76 -16.24 17.53
CA PRO A 119 -9.95 -16.16 16.08
C PRO A 119 -10.84 -17.31 15.58
N SER A 120 -11.71 -17.01 14.60
CA SER A 120 -12.74 -17.94 14.11
C SER A 120 -12.20 -19.32 13.74
N ASP A 121 -11.00 -19.34 13.17
CA ASP A 121 -10.37 -20.54 12.61
C ASP A 121 -9.90 -21.51 13.70
N TYR A 122 -9.76 -21.01 14.94
CA TYR A 122 -9.35 -21.80 16.10
C TYR A 122 -10.50 -22.03 17.10
N GLN A 123 -11.71 -21.55 16.81
CA GLN A 123 -12.84 -21.76 17.71
C GLN A 123 -13.23 -23.23 17.75
N THR A 124 -13.26 -23.76 18.97
CA THR A 124 -13.78 -25.09 19.27
C THR A 124 -14.71 -25.01 20.48
N PRO A 125 -15.68 -25.92 20.63
CA PRO A 125 -16.56 -25.92 21.80
C PRO A 125 -15.80 -25.90 23.14
N SER A 126 -14.69 -26.64 23.21
CA SER A 126 -13.81 -26.68 24.40
C SER A 126 -13.16 -25.32 24.66
N LEU A 127 -12.50 -24.73 23.65
CA LEU A 127 -11.84 -23.42 23.80
C LEU A 127 -12.84 -22.31 24.13
N ASN A 128 -14.03 -22.32 23.53
CA ASN A 128 -15.10 -21.36 23.84
C ASN A 128 -15.57 -21.49 25.29
N THR A 129 -15.75 -22.72 25.79
CA THR A 129 -16.14 -22.96 27.19
C THR A 129 -15.08 -22.43 28.16
N ILE A 130 -13.80 -22.65 27.85
CA ILE A 130 -12.69 -22.16 28.68
C ILE A 130 -12.64 -20.62 28.66
N TYR A 131 -12.84 -20.01 27.50
CA TYR A 131 -12.85 -18.56 27.31
C TYR A 131 -14.04 -17.89 28.02
N GLU A 132 -15.24 -18.46 27.92
CA GLU A 132 -16.42 -17.99 28.67
C GLU A 132 -16.20 -18.07 30.19
N ARG A 133 -15.57 -19.15 30.66
CA ARG A 133 -15.16 -19.31 32.06
C ARG A 133 -14.16 -18.22 32.49
N ALA A 134 -13.20 -17.87 31.63
CA ALA A 134 -12.25 -16.78 31.88
C ALA A 134 -12.96 -15.43 31.99
N LEU A 135 -13.89 -15.13 31.07
CA LEU A 135 -14.69 -13.91 31.09
C LEU A 135 -15.52 -13.77 32.37
N ALA A 136 -16.13 -14.87 32.84
CA ALA A 136 -16.94 -14.89 34.05
C ALA A 136 -16.13 -14.72 35.36
N THR A 137 -14.80 -14.90 35.31
CA THR A 137 -13.92 -14.77 36.48
C THR A 137 -13.54 -13.33 36.75
N LEU A 138 -13.46 -12.51 35.71
CA LEU A 138 -13.14 -11.10 35.86
C LEU A 138 -14.30 -10.40 36.58
N PRO A 139 -14.01 -9.40 37.44
CA PRO A 139 -15.07 -8.63 38.05
C PRO A 139 -16.02 -8.15 36.95
N PRO A 140 -17.35 -8.19 37.17
CA PRO A 140 -18.26 -7.43 36.31
C PRO A 140 -17.65 -6.04 36.22
N VAL A 141 -17.53 -5.51 35.00
CA VAL A 141 -17.11 -4.12 34.87
C VAL A 141 -18.02 -3.35 35.80
N ASP A 142 -17.44 -2.56 36.69
CA ASP A 142 -18.22 -1.68 37.55
C ASP A 142 -19.06 -0.84 36.59
N ASN A 143 -20.35 -1.16 36.53
CA ASN A 143 -21.31 -0.35 35.82
C ASN A 143 -21.45 0.90 36.69
N GLY A 144 -20.46 1.80 36.56
CA GLY A 144 -20.55 3.17 36.99
C GLY A 144 -21.88 3.74 36.50
N PRO A 145 -22.44 4.67 37.27
CA PRO A 145 -23.86 4.75 37.58
C PRO A 145 -24.75 4.53 36.35
N GLU A 146 -25.70 3.60 36.52
CA GLU A 146 -27.00 3.54 35.85
C GLU A 146 -26.96 3.89 34.36
N VAL A 147 -27.05 2.87 33.50
CA VAL A 147 -27.50 3.00 32.12
C VAL A 147 -28.54 4.11 32.10
N ILE A 148 -28.15 5.28 31.57
CA ILE A 148 -29.10 6.38 31.41
C ILE A 148 -30.19 5.75 30.57
N GLY A 149 -31.40 5.72 31.12
CA GLY A 149 -32.56 5.13 30.47
C GLY A 149 -32.78 5.70 29.06
N PRO A 150 -33.86 5.30 28.37
CA PRO A 150 -34.05 5.45 26.91
C PRO A 150 -33.98 6.88 26.32
N GLU A 151 -33.64 7.90 27.11
CA GLU A 151 -33.56 9.30 26.73
C GLU A 151 -32.15 9.78 26.38
N ALA A 152 -31.09 9.03 26.73
CA ALA A 152 -29.76 9.28 26.15
C ALA A 152 -29.69 8.63 24.76
N SER A 153 -30.26 9.29 23.76
CA SER A 153 -30.11 8.91 22.36
C SER A 153 -28.99 9.75 21.73
N VAL A 154 -28.16 9.10 20.93
CA VAL A 154 -27.24 9.82 20.01
C VAL A 154 -28.05 10.33 18.83
N LYS A 155 -27.72 11.51 18.30
CA LYS A 155 -28.37 12.00 17.08
C LYS A 155 -27.59 11.51 15.87
N HIS A 156 -28.26 10.67 15.09
CA HIS A 156 -27.78 10.21 13.79
C HIS A 156 -28.92 10.28 12.79
N THR A 157 -28.63 10.77 11.59
CA THR A 157 -29.59 10.75 10.47
C THR A 157 -29.29 9.51 9.62
N PRO A 158 -30.21 8.53 9.56
CA PRO A 158 -29.99 7.33 8.77
C PRO A 158 -29.81 7.64 7.29
N ILE A 159 -28.87 6.94 6.67
CA ILE A 159 -28.61 7.04 5.23
C ILE A 159 -29.39 5.89 4.58
N GLU A 160 -30.43 6.20 3.82
CA GLU A 160 -31.30 5.18 3.22
C GLU A 160 -30.80 4.69 1.86
N THR A 161 -30.07 5.55 1.14
CA THR A 161 -29.58 5.27 -0.21
C THR A 161 -28.18 5.82 -0.43
N ALA A 162 -27.40 5.14 -1.28
CA ALA A 162 -26.10 5.62 -1.72
C ALA A 162 -25.75 5.09 -3.12
N ASP A 163 -24.81 5.75 -3.80
CA ASP A 163 -24.31 5.30 -5.09
C ASP A 163 -23.15 4.33 -4.91
N GLY A 164 -23.20 3.22 -5.64
CA GLY A 164 -22.12 2.23 -5.68
C GLY A 164 -20.80 2.86 -6.10
N GLY A 165 -19.74 2.55 -5.36
CA GLY A 165 -18.39 3.06 -5.60
C GLY A 165 -18.12 4.46 -5.03
N LYS A 166 -19.12 5.16 -4.47
CA LYS A 166 -18.90 6.45 -3.80
C LYS A 166 -18.67 6.26 -2.30
N PRO A 167 -17.76 7.02 -1.67
CA PRO A 167 -17.60 6.99 -0.23
C PRO A 167 -18.86 7.50 0.48
N ILE A 168 -19.19 6.92 1.63
CA ILE A 168 -20.30 7.35 2.47
C ILE A 168 -19.72 7.92 3.76
N VAL A 169 -20.12 9.15 4.10
CA VAL A 169 -19.74 9.76 5.38
C VAL A 169 -20.84 9.52 6.39
N PHE A 170 -20.49 8.88 7.50
CA PHE A 170 -21.37 8.69 8.65
C PHE A 170 -21.03 9.74 9.70
N SER A 171 -22.04 10.41 10.23
CA SER A 171 -21.89 11.40 11.29
C SER A 171 -22.84 11.11 12.45
N VAL A 172 -22.36 11.28 13.68
CA VAL A 172 -23.17 11.13 14.89
C VAL A 172 -22.84 12.23 15.88
N GLU A 173 -23.86 12.75 16.56
CA GLU A 173 -23.72 13.69 17.67
C GLU A 173 -23.95 12.96 18.99
N VAL A 174 -22.95 13.00 19.87
CA VAL A 174 -22.96 12.37 21.19
C VAL A 174 -23.08 13.47 22.25
N PRO A 175 -24.11 13.42 23.11
CA PRO A 175 -24.26 14.38 24.21
C PRO A 175 -23.06 14.43 25.16
N GLU A 176 -22.66 15.63 25.62
CA GLU A 176 -21.49 15.84 26.50
C GLU A 176 -21.58 15.14 27.85
N ASN A 177 -22.79 14.76 28.30
CA ASN A 177 -23.01 14.04 29.55
C ASN A 177 -22.65 12.54 29.47
N ILE A 178 -22.24 12.05 28.30
CA ILE A 178 -21.83 10.65 28.10
C ILE A 178 -20.31 10.57 28.22
N PRO A 179 -19.75 9.75 29.13
CA PRO A 179 -18.30 9.59 29.30
C PRO A 179 -17.70 8.70 28.20
N LEU A 180 -17.82 9.16 26.95
CA LEU A 180 -17.38 8.44 25.76
C LEU A 180 -15.85 8.31 25.71
N TYR A 181 -15.36 7.16 25.25
CA TYR A 181 -13.95 6.92 24.95
C TYR A 181 -13.72 6.84 23.45
N ARG A 182 -14.53 6.04 22.75
CA ARG A 182 -14.49 5.89 21.29
C ARG A 182 -15.89 5.69 20.74
N VAL A 183 -16.07 6.06 19.48
CA VAL A 183 -17.32 5.87 18.73
C VAL A 183 -17.01 4.99 17.54
N VAL A 184 -17.81 3.96 17.30
CA VAL A 184 -17.52 2.92 16.31
C VAL A 184 -18.70 2.75 15.38
N LEU A 185 -18.44 2.81 14.08
CA LEU A 185 -19.34 2.38 13.01
C LEU A 185 -19.13 0.89 12.78
N ASN A 186 -20.17 0.11 12.95
CA ASN A 186 -20.20 -1.30 12.58
C ASN A 186 -20.98 -1.44 11.28
N TYR A 187 -20.42 -2.06 10.25
CA TYR A 187 -21.06 -2.24 8.95
C TYR A 187 -20.83 -3.64 8.38
N ARG A 188 -21.74 -4.11 7.52
CA ARG A 188 -21.56 -5.33 6.73
C ARG A 188 -22.20 -5.18 5.35
N ARG A 189 -21.59 -5.80 4.35
CA ARG A 189 -22.11 -5.86 2.99
C ARG A 189 -23.14 -6.97 2.84
N TYR A 190 -23.98 -6.88 1.82
CA TYR A 190 -24.90 -7.96 1.46
C TYR A 190 -24.13 -9.29 1.29
N GLY A 191 -24.54 -10.32 2.03
CA GLY A 191 -23.90 -11.63 2.04
C GLY A 191 -22.80 -11.82 3.08
N GLU A 192 -22.32 -10.76 3.73
CA GLU A 192 -21.38 -10.87 4.85
C GLU A 192 -22.14 -11.23 6.14
N ARG A 193 -21.61 -12.22 6.89
CA ARG A 193 -22.22 -12.66 8.16
C ARG A 193 -21.76 -11.84 9.36
N GLN A 194 -20.56 -11.29 9.30
CA GLN A 194 -19.91 -10.55 10.38
C GLN A 194 -19.88 -9.06 10.05
N TYR A 195 -19.99 -8.24 11.10
CA TYR A 195 -19.77 -6.80 10.99
C TYR A 195 -18.29 -6.49 11.05
N LYS A 196 -17.86 -5.54 10.23
CA LYS A 196 -16.57 -4.86 10.32
C LYS A 196 -16.76 -3.56 11.08
N SER A 197 -15.72 -3.12 11.78
CA SER A 197 -15.78 -1.93 12.64
C SER A 197 -14.81 -0.86 12.15
N LEU A 198 -15.26 0.39 12.12
CA LEU A 198 -14.45 1.57 11.85
C LEU A 198 -14.61 2.56 12.99
N GLU A 199 -13.49 3.02 13.53
CA GLU A 199 -13.51 4.05 14.57
C GLU A 199 -13.81 5.43 13.96
N MET A 200 -14.72 6.16 14.59
CA MET A 200 -15.11 7.51 14.18
C MET A 200 -14.20 8.54 14.82
N ALA A 201 -13.69 9.46 14.01
CA ALA A 201 -12.85 10.56 14.46
C ALA A 201 -13.72 11.74 14.94
N PRO A 202 -13.28 12.50 15.95
CA PRO A 202 -13.96 13.72 16.36
C PRO A 202 -13.94 14.75 15.23
N SER A 203 -15.10 15.27 14.86
CA SER A 203 -15.29 16.34 13.86
C SER A 203 -15.74 17.67 14.46
N GLY A 204 -16.00 17.68 15.78
CA GLY A 204 -16.44 18.83 16.55
C GLY A 204 -16.48 18.49 18.05
N PRO A 205 -17.01 19.40 18.90
CA PRO A 205 -17.06 19.21 20.34
C PRO A 205 -17.86 17.98 20.80
N THR A 206 -18.97 17.71 20.10
CA THR A 206 -19.89 16.59 20.35
C THR A 206 -20.12 15.72 19.12
N SER A 207 -19.49 16.04 17.98
CA SER A 207 -19.71 15.36 16.72
C SER A 207 -18.55 14.46 16.35
N PHE A 208 -18.89 13.28 15.83
CA PHE A 208 -17.95 12.27 15.35
C PHE A 208 -18.32 11.88 13.93
N SER A 209 -17.31 11.62 13.10
CA SER A 209 -17.51 11.20 11.73
C SER A 209 -16.52 10.13 11.29
N VAL A 210 -16.97 9.26 10.40
CA VAL A 210 -16.10 8.32 9.69
C VAL A 210 -16.55 8.21 8.24
N THR A 211 -15.59 8.02 7.34
CA THR A 211 -15.86 7.80 5.93
C THR A 211 -15.69 6.33 5.61
N LEU A 212 -16.76 5.66 5.19
CA LEU A 212 -16.70 4.34 4.62
C LEU A 212 -16.20 4.48 3.16
N PRO A 213 -15.04 3.91 2.80
CA PRO A 213 -14.51 4.05 1.45
C PRO A 213 -15.44 3.46 0.40
N GLY A 214 -15.53 4.09 -0.77
CA GLY A 214 -16.40 3.62 -1.86
C GLY A 214 -16.10 2.20 -2.36
N ALA A 215 -14.89 1.68 -2.10
CA ALA A 215 -14.54 0.29 -2.36
C ALA A 215 -15.38 -0.71 -1.53
N GLU A 216 -15.83 -0.31 -0.34
CA GLU A 216 -16.70 -1.09 0.53
C GLU A 216 -18.19 -0.87 0.21
N VAL A 217 -18.52 0.15 -0.60
CA VAL A 217 -19.88 0.52 -1.01
C VAL A 217 -20.17 -0.04 -2.41
N ARG A 218 -20.17 -1.37 -2.56
CA ARG A 218 -20.36 -2.03 -3.88
C ARG A 218 -21.43 -3.11 -3.92
N SER A 219 -21.87 -3.60 -2.76
CA SER A 219 -22.99 -4.53 -2.68
C SER A 219 -24.30 -3.79 -2.88
N SER A 220 -25.34 -4.45 -3.40
CA SER A 220 -26.69 -3.86 -3.57
C SER A 220 -27.30 -3.31 -2.29
N GLN A 221 -26.78 -3.72 -1.13
CA GLN A 221 -27.24 -3.32 0.19
C GLN A 221 -26.09 -3.29 1.18
N LEU A 222 -26.17 -2.39 2.16
CA LEU A 222 -25.25 -2.27 3.29
C LEU A 222 -26.06 -2.17 4.59
N ASP A 223 -25.72 -2.98 5.58
CA ASP A 223 -26.27 -2.85 6.93
C ASP A 223 -25.26 -2.16 7.83
N TYR A 224 -25.70 -1.24 8.69
CA TYR A 224 -24.80 -0.59 9.65
C TYR A 224 -25.50 -0.18 10.96
N PHE A 225 -24.70 0.03 12.00
CA PHE A 225 -25.11 0.68 13.24
C PHE A 225 -23.90 1.39 13.89
N ILE A 226 -24.16 2.31 14.80
CA ILE A 226 -23.11 3.10 15.46
C ILE A 226 -23.21 2.90 16.97
N GLU A 227 -22.08 2.62 17.62
CA GLU A 227 -21.96 2.41 19.06
C GLU A 227 -20.99 3.41 19.68
N VAL A 228 -21.31 3.87 20.88
CA VAL A 228 -20.45 4.70 21.71
C VAL A 228 -19.95 3.83 22.85
N LEU A 229 -18.63 3.71 22.98
CA LEU A 229 -17.98 2.82 23.93
C LEU A 229 -17.27 3.63 25.03
N ASN A 230 -17.23 3.10 26.24
CA ASN A 230 -16.38 3.61 27.32
C ASN A 230 -14.95 3.03 27.24
N ARG A 231 -14.09 3.41 28.20
CA ARG A 231 -12.69 2.93 28.28
C ARG A 231 -12.56 1.43 28.48
N THR A 232 -13.59 0.77 29.03
CA THR A 232 -13.61 -0.68 29.29
C THR A 232 -14.20 -1.47 28.12
N GLY A 233 -14.58 -0.79 27.03
CA GLY A 233 -15.14 -1.42 25.83
C GLY A 233 -16.64 -1.70 25.89
N GLU A 234 -17.35 -1.21 26.92
CA GLU A 234 -18.79 -1.37 27.05
C GLU A 234 -19.56 -0.33 26.25
N ILE A 235 -20.71 -0.73 25.72
CA ILE A 235 -21.61 0.13 24.95
C ILE A 235 -22.39 1.02 25.92
N LEU A 236 -22.12 2.33 25.87
CA LEU A 236 -22.84 3.36 26.62
C LEU A 236 -24.17 3.70 25.97
N VAL A 237 -24.17 3.85 24.64
CA VAL A 237 -25.34 4.20 23.82
C VAL A 237 -25.08 3.77 22.37
N ALA A 238 -26.13 3.49 21.61
CA ALA A 238 -26.03 3.18 20.19
C ALA A 238 -27.12 3.90 19.39
N ALA A 239 -26.82 4.23 18.13
CA ALA A 239 -27.80 4.80 17.19
C ALA A 239 -28.77 3.73 16.65
N SER A 240 -28.33 2.47 16.62
CA SER A 240 -29.06 1.29 16.15
C SER A 240 -28.38 0.02 16.74
N SER A 241 -28.87 -1.18 16.45
CA SER A 241 -28.37 -2.45 17.00
C SER A 241 -28.05 -3.48 15.91
N PRO A 242 -27.25 -4.52 16.18
CA PRO A 242 -27.01 -5.60 15.23
C PRO A 242 -28.26 -6.42 14.90
N THR A 243 -29.30 -6.39 15.75
CA THR A 243 -30.58 -7.07 15.52
C THR A 243 -31.59 -6.23 14.72
N SER A 244 -31.34 -4.93 14.59
CA SER A 244 -32.17 -3.99 13.83
C SER A 244 -31.31 -2.90 13.20
N PRO A 245 -30.34 -3.25 12.33
CA PRO A 245 -29.40 -2.30 11.76
C PRO A 245 -30.10 -1.30 10.83
N PHE A 246 -29.49 -0.15 10.62
CA PHE A 246 -29.84 0.71 9.50
C PHE A 246 -29.46 0.04 8.18
N ASN A 247 -30.26 0.30 7.16
CA ASN A 247 -30.13 -0.33 5.86
C ASN A 247 -29.95 0.74 4.79
N ILE A 248 -28.90 0.59 3.98
CA ILE A 248 -28.62 1.44 2.83
C ILE A 248 -28.85 0.62 1.56
N VAL A 249 -29.69 1.12 0.66
CA VAL A 249 -29.81 0.59 -0.70
C VAL A 249 -28.74 1.23 -1.57
N ILE A 250 -27.92 0.40 -2.23
CA ILE A 250 -26.85 0.88 -3.09
C ILE A 250 -27.28 0.77 -4.55
N PHE A 251 -27.33 1.90 -5.24
CA PHE A 251 -27.62 1.94 -6.67
C PHE A 251 -26.33 1.74 -7.46
N ASP A 252 -26.32 0.75 -8.37
CA ASP A 252 -25.27 0.64 -9.37
C ASP A 252 -25.31 1.88 -10.25
N GLY A 253 -24.25 2.70 -10.19
CA GLY A 253 -24.10 3.94 -10.96
C GLY A 253 -23.92 3.66 -12.45
N GLY A 254 -24.99 3.22 -13.12
CA GLY A 254 -25.11 3.14 -14.56
C GLY A 254 -25.95 4.30 -15.10
N GLY A 255 -25.30 5.35 -15.60
CA GLY A 255 -25.86 6.22 -16.64
C GLY A 255 -26.19 7.67 -16.28
N GLU A 256 -25.71 8.54 -17.16
CA GLU A 256 -26.10 9.93 -17.51
C GLU A 256 -25.77 11.11 -16.59
N ILE A 257 -24.92 11.99 -17.14
CA ILE A 257 -24.69 13.37 -16.69
C ILE A 257 -25.97 14.16 -16.98
N VAL A 258 -26.73 14.48 -15.94
CA VAL A 258 -27.71 15.57 -15.98
C VAL A 258 -27.07 16.77 -15.30
N ASP A 259 -26.76 17.78 -16.11
CA ASP A 259 -26.28 19.10 -15.68
C ASP A 259 -27.22 19.71 -14.63
N ASN A 260 -26.67 20.01 -13.46
CA ASN A 260 -27.05 21.21 -12.72
C ASN A 260 -25.85 21.71 -11.91
N PRO A 261 -25.73 23.04 -11.73
CA PRO A 261 -24.45 23.70 -11.52
C PRO A 261 -23.94 23.47 -10.09
N PRO A 262 -22.63 23.25 -9.88
CA PRO A 262 -22.12 23.12 -8.53
C PRO A 262 -21.95 24.50 -7.91
N THR A 263 -22.64 24.74 -6.80
CA THR A 263 -22.10 25.58 -5.72
C THR A 263 -20.80 24.95 -5.23
N GLU A 264 -19.73 25.72 -5.28
CA GLU A 264 -18.39 25.37 -4.83
C GLU A 264 -18.40 24.87 -3.38
N ASP A 265 -17.94 23.63 -3.18
CA ASP A 265 -17.52 23.12 -1.87
C ASP A 265 -15.99 22.93 -1.93
N PRO A 266 -15.19 23.57 -1.06
CA PRO A 266 -13.74 23.59 -1.18
C PRO A 266 -13.15 22.36 -0.50
N THR A 267 -13.12 21.21 -1.17
CA THR A 267 -12.16 20.11 -0.98
C THR A 267 -12.39 19.00 -2.02
N ASP A 268 -12.51 19.38 -3.30
CA ASP A 268 -12.23 18.45 -4.38
C ASP A 268 -10.70 18.27 -4.42
N SER A 269 -10.19 17.34 -3.63
CA SER A 269 -8.80 16.88 -3.81
C SER A 269 -8.77 16.22 -5.18
N GLU A 270 -8.28 16.96 -6.17
CA GLU A 270 -8.10 16.60 -7.58
C GLU A 270 -7.92 15.08 -7.74
N ARG A 271 -8.99 14.38 -8.12
CA ARG A 271 -8.86 12.99 -8.56
C ARG A 271 -8.08 13.03 -9.85
N GLN A 272 -6.83 12.63 -9.78
CA GLN A 272 -5.97 12.65 -10.94
C GLN A 272 -6.31 11.47 -11.85
N TYR A 273 -6.92 11.78 -12.99
CA TYR A 273 -7.33 10.78 -13.95
C TYR A 273 -6.28 10.54 -15.02
N VAL A 274 -5.34 11.47 -15.19
CA VAL A 274 -4.35 11.45 -16.26
C VAL A 274 -2.96 11.54 -15.65
N PHE A 275 -1.99 10.84 -16.23
CA PHE A 275 -0.59 11.03 -15.89
C PHE A 275 0.25 11.20 -17.14
N LEU A 276 1.33 11.96 -16.97
CA LEU A 276 2.42 12.06 -17.91
C LEU A 276 3.69 11.62 -17.19
N GLN A 277 4.46 10.74 -17.83
CA GLN A 277 5.71 10.23 -17.34
C GLN A 277 6.79 10.50 -18.40
N ALA A 278 7.92 11.04 -17.97
CA ALA A 278 9.08 11.25 -18.83
C ALA A 278 10.33 10.75 -18.11
N GLY A 279 11.14 9.97 -18.81
CA GLY A 279 12.30 9.32 -18.22
C GLY A 279 13.40 9.01 -19.21
N VAL A 280 14.53 8.61 -18.64
CA VAL A 280 15.70 8.14 -19.38
C VAL A 280 16.10 6.79 -18.84
N GLY A 281 16.72 5.98 -19.69
CA GLY A 281 17.05 4.62 -19.34
C GLY A 281 18.15 4.04 -20.18
N THR A 282 18.34 2.75 -19.98
CA THR A 282 19.22 1.91 -20.77
C THR A 282 18.50 0.61 -21.08
N GLY A 283 18.91 -0.06 -22.14
CA GLY A 283 18.41 -1.39 -22.45
C GLY A 283 19.51 -2.32 -22.92
N GLY A 284 19.12 -3.55 -23.17
CA GLY A 284 19.97 -4.59 -23.73
C GLY A 284 19.12 -5.78 -24.11
N GLY A 285 19.61 -6.60 -25.03
CA GLY A 285 18.87 -7.78 -25.44
C GLY A 285 19.73 -8.77 -26.18
N PHE A 286 19.07 -9.73 -26.81
CA PHE A 286 19.72 -10.81 -27.53
C PHE A 286 19.72 -10.50 -29.02
N ALA A 287 20.87 -10.10 -29.56
CA ALA A 287 21.02 -9.80 -30.98
C ALA A 287 21.04 -11.10 -31.78
N THR A 288 20.18 -11.20 -32.78
CA THR A 288 20.08 -12.35 -33.69
C THR A 288 20.06 -11.95 -35.16
N ALA A 289 19.64 -10.72 -35.45
CA ALA A 289 19.60 -10.19 -36.81
C ALA A 289 21.00 -9.83 -37.33
N ALA A 290 21.13 -9.80 -38.65
CA ALA A 290 22.36 -9.33 -39.31
C ALA A 290 22.64 -7.84 -38.99
N PRO A 291 23.92 -7.42 -38.99
CA PRO A 291 24.29 -6.01 -38.83
C PRO A 291 23.63 -5.12 -39.88
N PHE A 292 23.25 -3.92 -39.50
CA PHE A 292 22.43 -3.05 -40.33
C PHE A 292 23.23 -2.41 -41.49
N TYR A 293 24.46 -1.98 -41.23
CA TYR A 293 25.31 -1.37 -42.26
C TYR A 293 26.11 -2.42 -43.04
N HIS A 294 26.40 -3.56 -42.41
CA HIS A 294 27.13 -4.68 -43.00
C HIS A 294 26.35 -6.01 -42.91
N PRO A 295 25.23 -6.14 -43.64
CA PRO A 295 24.39 -7.34 -43.59
C PRO A 295 25.08 -8.61 -44.09
N GLU A 296 26.20 -8.46 -44.82
CA GLU A 296 27.06 -9.55 -45.28
C GLU A 296 27.90 -10.20 -44.17
N ILE A 297 28.07 -9.54 -43.02
CA ILE A 297 28.84 -10.05 -41.89
C ILE A 297 27.91 -10.87 -40.98
N GLU A 298 28.17 -12.16 -40.87
CA GLU A 298 27.47 -13.01 -39.90
C GLU A 298 28.00 -12.75 -38.48
N ILE A 299 27.10 -12.40 -37.56
CA ILE A 299 27.42 -12.27 -36.13
C ILE A 299 27.06 -13.55 -35.39
N THR A 300 27.77 -13.81 -34.29
CA THR A 300 27.35 -14.85 -33.34
C THR A 300 26.22 -14.30 -32.47
N PRO A 301 25.04 -14.94 -32.41
CA PRO A 301 23.95 -14.47 -31.57
C PRO A 301 24.37 -14.35 -30.10
N GLY A 302 23.98 -13.26 -29.45
CA GLY A 302 24.49 -12.96 -28.11
C GLY A 302 23.88 -11.73 -27.46
N LEU A 303 24.31 -11.48 -26.21
CA LEU A 303 23.90 -10.29 -25.48
C LEU A 303 24.53 -9.04 -26.08
N ALA A 304 23.70 -8.05 -26.35
CA ALA A 304 24.11 -6.80 -26.98
C ALA A 304 23.42 -5.61 -26.30
N PRO A 305 24.18 -4.57 -25.90
CA PRO A 305 23.63 -3.42 -25.22
C PRO A 305 22.84 -2.51 -26.17
N SER A 306 21.88 -1.79 -25.62
CA SER A 306 21.09 -0.74 -26.28
C SER A 306 21.13 0.49 -25.37
N PRO A 307 22.27 1.19 -25.31
CA PRO A 307 22.47 2.25 -24.36
C PRO A 307 21.57 3.45 -24.66
N LEU A 308 21.24 4.19 -23.60
CA LEU A 308 20.65 5.53 -23.67
C LEU A 308 19.35 5.63 -24.49
N LEU A 309 18.24 5.41 -23.79
CA LEU A 309 16.90 5.65 -24.29
C LEU A 309 16.22 6.79 -23.53
N ALA A 310 15.32 7.49 -24.21
CA ALA A 310 14.34 8.38 -23.59
C ALA A 310 12.95 7.76 -23.77
N MET A 311 12.10 7.87 -22.76
CA MET A 311 10.72 7.39 -22.82
C MET A 311 9.77 8.46 -22.32
N VAL A 312 8.70 8.67 -23.08
CA VAL A 312 7.52 9.41 -22.64
C VAL A 312 6.34 8.47 -22.62
N GLU A 313 5.51 8.59 -21.60
CA GLU A 313 4.31 7.79 -21.41
C GLU A 313 3.18 8.70 -20.96
N VAL A 314 2.02 8.56 -21.59
CA VAL A 314 0.80 9.27 -21.21
C VAL A 314 -0.26 8.22 -20.96
N GLY A 315 -0.90 8.29 -19.81
CA GLY A 315 -1.90 7.31 -19.45
C GLY A 315 -3.03 7.89 -18.64
N PHE A 316 -4.06 7.09 -18.48
CA PHE A 316 -5.21 7.39 -17.67
C PHE A 316 -5.51 6.23 -16.73
N LEU A 317 -6.09 6.56 -15.59
CA LEU A 317 -6.48 5.60 -14.57
C LEU A 317 -7.87 5.07 -14.93
N ILE A 318 -7.96 3.78 -15.30
CA ILE A 318 -9.26 3.10 -15.45
C ILE A 318 -9.87 2.90 -14.06
N THR A 319 -9.04 2.45 -13.12
CA THR A 319 -9.33 2.43 -11.68
C THR A 319 -8.08 2.94 -10.95
N PRO A 320 -8.14 3.21 -9.62
CA PRO A 320 -6.94 3.59 -8.86
C PRO A 320 -5.79 2.58 -9.00
N SER A 321 -6.10 1.29 -9.14
CA SER A 321 -5.13 0.21 -9.30
C SER A 321 -4.90 -0.25 -10.74
N LEU A 322 -5.72 0.16 -11.71
CA LEU A 322 -5.61 -0.27 -13.11
C LEU A 322 -5.42 0.92 -14.03
N HIS A 323 -4.23 1.05 -14.64
CA HIS A 323 -3.88 2.19 -15.48
C HIS A 323 -3.66 1.73 -16.92
N LEU A 324 -4.19 2.46 -17.89
CA LEU A 324 -3.92 2.26 -19.31
C LEU A 324 -3.07 3.42 -19.83
N SER A 325 -2.03 3.12 -20.58
CA SER A 325 -1.08 4.11 -21.07
C SER A 325 -0.60 3.84 -22.48
N GLY A 326 -0.33 4.90 -23.23
CA GLY A 326 0.46 4.87 -24.44
C GLY A 326 1.86 5.40 -24.16
N PHE A 327 2.88 4.77 -24.75
CA PHE A 327 4.26 5.20 -24.59
C PHE A 327 4.97 5.35 -25.93
N TYR A 328 5.98 6.22 -25.92
CA TYR A 328 6.95 6.42 -27.00
C TYR A 328 8.36 6.36 -26.42
N ARG A 329 9.17 5.48 -26.98
CA ARG A 329 10.57 5.22 -26.64
C ARG A 329 11.44 5.62 -27.82
N ALA A 330 12.46 6.44 -27.58
CA ALA A 330 13.45 6.82 -28.57
C ALA A 330 14.86 6.44 -28.09
N GLN A 331 15.61 5.70 -28.90
CA GLN A 331 17.05 5.53 -28.72
C GLN A 331 17.79 6.75 -29.24
N ILE A 332 18.63 7.33 -28.39
CA ILE A 332 19.28 8.61 -28.70
C ILE A 332 20.46 8.40 -29.64
N LEU A 333 21.30 7.40 -29.38
CA LEU A 333 22.52 7.18 -30.15
C LEU A 333 22.23 6.51 -31.49
N GLU A 334 21.46 5.42 -31.48
CA GLU A 334 21.22 4.61 -32.66
C GLU A 334 20.04 5.10 -33.52
N ARG A 335 19.28 6.10 -33.03
CA ARG A 335 18.17 6.77 -33.72
C ARG A 335 17.09 5.83 -34.26
N ASP A 336 16.63 4.91 -33.41
CA ASP A 336 15.41 4.14 -33.66
C ASP A 336 14.41 4.38 -32.54
N ASP A 337 13.14 4.14 -32.84
CA ASP A 337 12.03 4.42 -31.95
C ASP A 337 10.99 3.31 -31.92
N LEU A 338 10.26 3.27 -30.81
CA LEU A 338 9.27 2.25 -30.52
C LEU A 338 8.11 2.86 -29.75
N GLY A 339 6.90 2.54 -30.18
CA GLY A 339 5.67 2.97 -29.52
C GLY A 339 4.80 1.79 -29.14
N GLY A 340 3.88 2.01 -28.20
CA GLY A 340 2.94 0.97 -27.81
C GLY A 340 1.98 1.40 -26.73
N GLY A 341 1.18 0.43 -26.30
CA GLY A 341 0.30 0.53 -25.14
C GLY A 341 0.80 -0.36 -24.01
N LYS A 342 0.54 0.06 -22.77
CA LYS A 342 0.73 -0.75 -21.56
C LYS A 342 -0.54 -0.69 -20.71
N LEU A 343 -0.92 -1.85 -20.16
CA LEU A 343 -1.91 -1.99 -19.11
C LEU A 343 -1.16 -2.35 -17.82
N LYS A 344 -1.29 -1.54 -16.77
CA LYS A 344 -0.55 -1.65 -15.51
C LYS A 344 -1.49 -1.86 -14.33
N TRP A 345 -1.21 -2.87 -13.52
CA TRP A 345 -1.86 -3.15 -12.24
C TRP A 345 -0.95 -2.73 -11.10
N TRP A 346 -1.37 -1.70 -10.37
CA TRP A 346 -0.71 -1.16 -9.20
C TRP A 346 -1.22 -1.85 -7.94
N PHE A 347 -0.30 -2.18 -7.05
CA PHE A 347 -0.58 -2.77 -5.75
C PHE A 347 -0.60 -1.66 -4.71
N ASP A 348 -1.69 -1.60 -3.94
CA ASP A 348 -1.75 -0.76 -2.75
C ASP A 348 -0.82 -1.36 -1.70
N ASN A 349 0.26 -0.64 -1.42
CA ASN A 349 1.21 -0.99 -0.37
C ASN A 349 1.11 0.06 0.74
N GLU A 350 1.35 -0.36 1.99
CA GLU A 350 1.47 0.58 3.10
C GLU A 350 2.77 1.40 2.95
N GLY A 351 2.64 2.69 2.64
CA GLY A 351 3.75 3.66 2.58
C GLY A 351 3.83 4.45 1.27
N ASP A 352 4.96 5.15 1.06
CA ASP A 352 5.18 6.01 -0.11
C ASP A 352 5.53 5.25 -1.40
N TRP A 353 5.73 3.92 -1.29
CA TRP A 353 6.18 3.05 -2.38
C TRP A 353 5.05 2.21 -2.95
N ASN A 354 4.71 2.44 -4.22
CA ASN A 354 3.73 1.65 -4.95
C ASN A 354 4.44 0.75 -5.96
N LEU A 355 4.12 -0.54 -5.94
CA LEU A 355 4.63 -1.50 -6.93
C LEU A 355 3.59 -1.71 -8.02
N TYR A 356 4.03 -2.07 -9.23
CA TYR A 356 3.12 -2.52 -10.28
C TYR A 356 3.70 -3.65 -11.11
N THR A 357 2.77 -4.38 -11.72
CA THR A 357 3.03 -5.30 -12.84
C THR A 357 2.18 -4.89 -14.02
N GLY A 358 2.55 -5.28 -15.24
CA GLY A 358 1.84 -4.88 -16.42
C GLY A 358 2.15 -5.73 -17.63
N VAL A 359 1.33 -5.57 -18.66
CA VAL A 359 1.54 -6.14 -19.98
C VAL A 359 1.49 -5.03 -21.00
N GLY A 360 2.27 -5.17 -22.06
CA GLY A 360 2.34 -4.17 -23.11
C GLY A 360 2.65 -4.78 -24.46
N GLY A 361 2.51 -3.94 -25.48
CA GLY A 361 2.87 -4.30 -26.83
C GLY A 361 2.70 -3.11 -27.78
N GLY A 362 3.21 -3.26 -28.98
CA GLY A 362 3.14 -2.20 -29.97
C GLY A 362 4.03 -2.44 -31.18
N TYR A 363 4.50 -1.32 -31.74
CA TYR A 363 5.19 -1.29 -33.01
C TYR A 363 6.38 -0.33 -32.96
N GLY A 364 7.46 -0.74 -33.61
CA GLY A 364 8.70 0.02 -33.78
C GLY A 364 9.91 -0.88 -33.54
N ARG A 365 11.09 -0.28 -33.51
CA ARG A 365 12.34 -1.04 -33.55
C ARG A 365 13.23 -0.67 -32.38
N VAL A 366 14.08 -1.63 -32.03
CA VAL A 366 15.14 -1.43 -31.06
C VAL A 366 16.43 -1.88 -31.72
N ARG A 367 17.48 -1.08 -31.55
CA ARG A 367 18.83 -1.40 -32.03
C ARG A 367 19.69 -1.93 -30.91
N HIS A 368 20.35 -3.05 -31.15
CA HIS A 368 21.39 -3.54 -30.27
C HIS A 368 22.75 -3.28 -30.89
N THR A 369 23.69 -2.82 -30.08
CA THR A 369 25.06 -2.52 -30.48
C THR A 369 25.87 -3.82 -30.51
N VAL A 370 26.45 -4.16 -31.66
CA VAL A 370 27.27 -5.36 -31.85
C VAL A 370 28.68 -4.98 -32.28
N ASP A 371 29.66 -5.61 -31.65
CA ASP A 371 31.07 -5.49 -32.03
C ASP A 371 31.37 -6.53 -33.11
N LEU A 372 31.79 -6.07 -34.29
CA LEU A 372 32.11 -6.93 -35.43
C LEU A 372 33.57 -7.40 -35.40
N GLY A 373 34.38 -6.93 -34.45
CA GLY A 373 35.77 -7.34 -34.26
C GLY A 373 36.63 -7.19 -35.52
N ASP A 374 37.55 -8.14 -35.72
CA ASP A 374 38.52 -8.13 -36.83
C ASP A 374 37.87 -8.36 -38.21
N ALA A 375 36.59 -8.76 -38.27
CA ALA A 375 35.88 -8.96 -39.54
C ALA A 375 35.76 -7.67 -40.36
N THR A 376 35.99 -6.51 -39.73
CA THR A 376 35.93 -5.18 -40.34
C THR A 376 37.29 -4.68 -40.82
N CYS A 377 38.40 -5.38 -40.50
CA CYS A 377 39.75 -4.99 -40.88
C CYS A 377 39.99 -5.01 -42.41
N ASP A 378 39.22 -5.81 -43.15
CA ASP A 378 39.31 -5.92 -44.62
C ASP A 378 38.45 -4.87 -45.35
N LEU A 379 37.65 -4.07 -44.63
CA LEU A 379 36.80 -3.03 -45.22
C LEU A 379 37.62 -1.76 -45.51
N PRO A 380 37.59 -1.22 -46.75
CA PRO A 380 38.45 -0.11 -47.16
C PRO A 380 38.23 1.22 -46.42
N GLU A 381 37.10 1.39 -45.74
CA GLU A 381 36.61 2.68 -45.24
C GLU A 381 36.61 2.82 -43.70
N SER A 382 36.83 1.75 -42.92
CA SER A 382 36.43 1.75 -41.49
C SER A 382 37.50 1.35 -40.46
N GLY A 383 38.61 0.72 -40.83
CA GLY A 383 39.60 0.23 -39.84
C GLY A 383 39.05 -0.88 -38.94
N CYS A 384 39.93 -1.50 -38.13
CA CYS A 384 39.56 -2.63 -37.27
C CYS A 384 38.71 -2.19 -36.05
N GLY A 385 37.69 -2.98 -35.71
CA GLY A 385 36.87 -2.78 -34.50
C GLY A 385 35.66 -1.86 -34.70
N PHE A 386 35.00 -1.97 -35.87
CA PHE A 386 33.78 -1.21 -36.14
C PHE A 386 32.58 -1.76 -35.35
N VAL A 387 31.82 -0.84 -34.76
CA VAL A 387 30.60 -1.12 -34.02
C VAL A 387 29.40 -0.89 -34.94
N ASP A 388 28.61 -1.92 -35.18
CA ASP A 388 27.35 -1.85 -35.95
C ASP A 388 26.16 -2.08 -35.02
N THR A 389 24.94 -2.01 -35.57
CA THR A 389 23.69 -2.22 -34.87
C THR A 389 22.86 -3.28 -35.57
N THR A 390 22.19 -4.14 -34.82
CA THR A 390 21.19 -5.05 -35.38
C THR A 390 19.80 -4.43 -35.28
N ARG A 391 18.88 -4.84 -36.17
CA ARG A 391 17.48 -4.43 -36.14
C ARG A 391 16.59 -5.65 -36.10
N GLU A 392 15.97 -5.86 -34.95
CA GLU A 392 15.04 -6.96 -34.73
C GLU A 392 13.62 -6.60 -35.21
N GLY A 393 12.71 -7.57 -35.06
CA GLY A 393 11.35 -7.48 -35.58
C GLY A 393 10.57 -6.23 -35.09
N PRO A 394 9.73 -5.61 -35.94
CA PRO A 394 9.10 -4.34 -35.62
C PRO A 394 7.87 -4.45 -34.70
N TYR A 395 7.41 -5.66 -34.37
CA TYR A 395 6.31 -5.87 -33.43
C TYR A 395 6.88 -6.31 -32.10
N HIS A 396 6.32 -5.81 -30.99
CA HIS A 396 6.71 -6.26 -29.66
C HIS A 396 5.50 -6.57 -28.78
N GLY A 397 5.69 -7.53 -27.89
CA GLY A 397 4.80 -7.82 -26.77
C GLY A 397 5.65 -8.13 -25.54
N GLY A 398 5.19 -7.72 -24.36
CA GLY A 398 6.06 -7.72 -23.20
C GLY A 398 5.37 -7.65 -21.84
N LEU A 399 6.18 -7.85 -20.81
CA LEU A 399 5.81 -7.70 -19.40
C LEU A 399 6.52 -6.47 -18.83
N ALA A 400 5.79 -5.70 -18.03
CA ALA A 400 6.30 -4.53 -17.33
C ALA A 400 6.27 -4.77 -15.82
N PHE A 401 7.30 -4.33 -15.12
CA PHE A 401 7.36 -4.31 -13.66
C PHE A 401 7.94 -2.98 -13.23
N GLY A 402 7.47 -2.44 -12.12
CA GLY A 402 8.06 -1.20 -11.64
C GLY A 402 7.67 -0.83 -10.23
N ALA A 403 8.31 0.23 -9.77
CA ALA A 403 8.11 0.82 -8.46
C ALA A 403 8.00 2.34 -8.62
N ALA A 404 7.07 2.95 -7.90
CA ALA A 404 6.93 4.39 -7.79
C ALA A 404 7.14 4.83 -6.35
N TYR A 405 7.94 5.88 -6.15
CA TYR A 405 8.05 6.62 -4.90
C TYR A 405 7.28 7.94 -5.05
N ASN A 406 6.19 8.09 -4.30
CA ASN A 406 5.33 9.28 -4.37
C ASN A 406 5.85 10.36 -3.43
N PHE A 407 6.11 11.56 -3.95
CA PHE A 407 6.49 12.71 -3.12
C PHE A 407 5.28 13.41 -2.52
N ASN A 408 4.21 13.49 -3.33
CA ASN A 408 2.93 14.09 -3.03
C ASN A 408 1.90 13.51 -4.01
N SER A 409 0.69 14.06 -4.02
CA SER A 409 -0.36 13.64 -4.94
C SER A 409 0.05 13.78 -6.40
N HIS A 410 0.81 14.80 -6.80
CA HIS A 410 1.07 15.12 -8.21
C HIS A 410 2.35 14.52 -8.76
N PHE A 411 3.37 14.26 -7.95
CA PHE A 411 4.70 13.88 -8.42
C PHE A 411 5.18 12.56 -7.82
N ALA A 412 5.73 11.70 -8.68
CA ALA A 412 6.36 10.45 -8.27
C ALA A 412 7.61 10.15 -9.11
N PHE A 413 8.64 9.55 -8.50
CA PHE A 413 9.69 8.87 -9.26
C PHE A 413 9.27 7.45 -9.57
N VAL A 414 9.38 7.04 -10.82
CA VAL A 414 9.00 5.71 -11.29
C VAL A 414 10.21 5.02 -11.89
N THR A 415 10.48 3.81 -11.43
CA THR A 415 11.41 2.89 -12.10
C THR A 415 10.58 1.87 -12.88
N ASP A 416 10.77 1.80 -14.20
CA ASP A 416 10.07 0.87 -15.10
C ASP A 416 11.06 -0.12 -15.70
N VAL A 417 10.77 -1.40 -15.54
CA VAL A 417 11.47 -2.52 -16.17
C VAL A 417 10.54 -3.14 -17.20
N TYR A 418 10.87 -3.01 -18.48
CA TYR A 418 10.03 -3.53 -19.56
C TYR A 418 10.76 -4.60 -20.36
N THR A 419 10.27 -5.83 -20.27
CA THR A 419 10.79 -6.97 -21.03
C THR A 419 9.96 -7.15 -22.29
N MET A 420 10.59 -7.05 -23.46
CA MET A 420 9.98 -7.13 -24.77
C MET A 420 10.44 -8.38 -25.51
N PHE A 421 9.50 -9.04 -26.18
CA PHE A 421 9.75 -10.04 -27.19
C PHE A 421 9.41 -9.44 -28.56
N LEU A 422 10.39 -9.44 -29.46
CA LEU A 422 10.34 -8.81 -30.77
C LEU A 422 9.96 -9.85 -31.83
N PHE A 423 9.17 -9.47 -32.83
CA PHE A 423 8.64 -10.36 -33.88
C PHE A 423 8.57 -9.65 -35.23
N PRO A 424 8.69 -10.38 -36.37
CA PRO A 424 8.85 -11.83 -36.48
C PRO A 424 10.29 -12.32 -36.23
N ASP A 425 11.29 -11.45 -36.33
CA ASP A 425 12.67 -11.76 -35.99
C ASP A 425 12.78 -11.84 -34.46
N ILE A 426 12.71 -13.08 -33.95
CA ILE A 426 12.53 -13.36 -32.53
C ILE A 426 13.78 -12.94 -31.75
N SER A 427 13.61 -11.91 -30.94
CA SER A 427 14.62 -11.43 -30.00
C SER A 427 13.97 -11.05 -28.67
N ALA A 428 14.74 -11.12 -27.59
CA ALA A 428 14.34 -10.61 -26.29
C ALA A 428 15.11 -9.33 -25.98
N HIS A 429 14.42 -8.32 -25.43
CA HIS A 429 14.98 -7.05 -25.03
C HIS A 429 14.47 -6.66 -23.65
N LEU A 430 15.31 -5.99 -22.85
CA LEU A 430 14.95 -5.47 -21.54
C LEU A 430 15.36 -4.00 -21.45
N ASP A 431 14.41 -3.15 -21.12
CA ASP A 431 14.63 -1.75 -20.77
C ASP A 431 14.57 -1.58 -19.25
N LEU A 432 15.44 -0.73 -18.73
CA LEU A 432 15.38 -0.16 -17.38
C LEU A 432 15.31 1.37 -17.51
N VAL A 433 14.23 1.96 -17.01
CA VAL A 433 13.94 3.39 -17.13
C VAL A 433 13.71 4.01 -15.76
N LEU A 434 14.33 5.15 -15.51
CA LEU A 434 14.00 6.02 -14.39
C LEU A 434 13.26 7.24 -14.93
N ALA A 435 12.08 7.50 -14.39
CA ALA A 435 11.18 8.54 -14.89
C ALA A 435 10.59 9.39 -13.77
N LEU A 436 10.27 10.63 -14.10
CA LEU A 436 9.40 11.48 -13.30
C LEU A 436 7.98 11.35 -13.85
N ARG A 437 7.04 11.01 -12.98
CA ARG A 437 5.60 11.00 -13.25
C ARG A 437 4.98 12.25 -12.64
N THR A 438 4.15 12.91 -13.43
CA THR A 438 3.21 13.96 -13.02
C THR A 438 1.79 13.48 -13.25
N SER A 439 0.92 13.65 -12.28
CA SER A 439 -0.47 13.20 -12.32
C SER A 439 -1.41 14.42 -12.19
N PHE A 440 -2.51 14.42 -12.95
CA PHE A 440 -3.46 15.53 -13.12
C PHE A 440 -4.90 15.07 -13.04
#